data_AF-A0A7S4JWU6-F1
#
_entry.id   AF-A0A7S4JWU6-F1
#
_cell.length_a   1.000
_cell.length_b   1.000
_cell.length_c   1.000
_cell.angle_alpha   90.00
_cell.angle_beta   90.00
_cell.angle_gamma   90.00
#
_symmetry.space_group_name_H-M   'P 1'
#
loop_
_entity.id
_entity.type
_entity.pdbx_description
1 polymer ?
#
loop_
_entity_poly.entity_id
_entity_poly.type
_entity_poly.pdbx_seq_one_letter_code
_entity_poly.pdbx_strand_id
1 'polypeptide(L)'
;VMGLKIPIMVQRLLDRFRLKREDISHWVVHSGGKKVLDCVMYSLGLSKHAIRHSLTSLKAMGNMSSGSFLWAYDALLAEETTLKPGDFGVFITMGPGAGIECALWRA
;
A
#
# COMPACT_ATOMS: atom_id res chain seq x y z
N VAL A 1 -9.17 -12.73 10.98
CA VAL A 1 -7.81 -12.18 11.16
C VAL A 1 -7.48 -11.27 9.98
N MET A 2 -6.90 -10.09 10.21
CA MET A 2 -6.69 -9.02 9.20
C MET A 2 -5.99 -9.51 7.92
N GLY A 3 -4.99 -10.40 8.04
CA GLY A 3 -4.25 -10.95 6.90
C GLY A 3 -5.10 -11.72 5.89
N LEU A 4 -6.23 -12.31 6.30
CA LEU A 4 -7.15 -13.02 5.39
C LEU A 4 -8.02 -12.07 4.56
N LYS A 5 -8.28 -10.85 5.07
CA LYS A 5 -9.16 -9.88 4.40
C LYS A 5 -8.45 -9.06 3.33
N ILE A 6 -7.16 -8.75 3.53
CA ILE A 6 -6.39 -7.88 2.61
C ILE A 6 -6.37 -8.45 1.17
N PRO A 7 -6.02 -9.73 0.92
CA PRO A 7 -5.98 -10.26 -0.44
C PRO A 7 -7.35 -10.25 -1.11
N ILE A 8 -8.42 -10.51 -0.36
CA ILE A 8 -9.80 -10.52 -0.88
C ILE A 8 -10.21 -9.10 -1.30
N MET A 9 -9.93 -8.08 -0.48
CA MET A 9 -10.29 -6.70 -0.77
C MET A 9 -9.51 -6.15 -1.95
N VAL A 10 -8.20 -6.42 -2.00
CA VAL A 10 -7.35 -6.06 -3.14
C VAL A 10 -7.84 -6.76 -4.41
N GLN A 11 -8.08 -8.07 -4.38
CA GLN A 11 -8.55 -8.79 -5.56
C GLN A 11 -9.89 -8.22 -6.07
N ARG A 12 -10.86 -8.00 -5.17
CA ARG A 12 -12.16 -7.38 -5.54
C ARG A 12 -12.00 -5.99 -6.14
N LEU A 13 -11.08 -5.17 -5.63
CA LEU A 13 -10.78 -3.87 -6.20
C LEU A 13 -10.24 -4.02 -7.63
N LEU A 14 -9.26 -4.89 -7.84
CA LEU A 14 -8.61 -5.09 -9.14
C LEU A 14 -9.55 -5.71 -10.18
N ASP A 15 -10.40 -6.65 -9.78
CA ASP A 15 -11.38 -7.30 -10.66
C ASP A 15 -12.34 -6.29 -11.31
N ARG A 16 -12.73 -5.24 -10.58
CA ARG A 16 -13.58 -4.15 -11.10
C ARG A 16 -12.95 -3.41 -12.28
N PHE A 17 -11.63 -3.43 -12.38
CA PHE A 17 -10.85 -2.80 -13.44
C PHE A 17 -10.19 -3.81 -14.39
N ARG A 18 -10.50 -5.10 -14.24
CA ARG A 18 -9.90 -6.21 -15.00
C ARG A 18 -8.37 -6.24 -14.91
N LEU A 19 -7.84 -5.86 -13.75
CA LEU A 19 -6.41 -5.89 -13.45
C LEU A 19 -6.07 -7.11 -12.61
N LYS A 20 -4.81 -7.52 -12.66
CA LYS A 20 -4.20 -8.51 -11.79
C LYS A 20 -3.20 -7.83 -10.87
N ARG A 21 -2.78 -8.54 -9.81
CA ARG A 21 -1.76 -8.04 -8.87
C ARG A 21 -0.40 -7.76 -9.55
N GLU A 22 -0.09 -8.51 -10.60
CA GLU A 22 1.12 -8.32 -11.43
C GLU A 22 1.12 -7.01 -12.23
N ASP A 23 -0.05 -6.40 -12.44
CA ASP A 23 -0.17 -5.11 -13.13
C ASP A 23 0.09 -3.91 -12.19
N ILE A 24 0.25 -4.15 -10.88
CA ILE A 24 0.41 -3.09 -9.88
C ILE A 24 1.89 -2.81 -9.63
N SER A 25 2.36 -1.69 -10.18
CA SER A 25 3.72 -1.19 -10.03
C SER A 25 4.00 -0.68 -8.61
N HIS A 26 3.01 -0.04 -7.97
CA HIS A 26 3.23 0.72 -6.73
C HIS A 26 2.31 0.28 -5.58
N TRP A 27 2.88 -0.09 -4.44
CA TRP A 27 2.14 -0.45 -3.23
C TRP A 27 2.42 0.55 -2.12
N VAL A 28 1.41 1.36 -1.79
CA VAL A 28 1.51 2.36 -0.72
C VAL A 28 0.60 1.93 0.42
N VAL A 29 1.22 1.53 1.52
CA VAL A 29 0.54 0.96 2.69
C VAL A 29 0.58 1.96 3.84
N HIS A 30 -0.54 2.14 4.52
CA HIS A 30 -0.62 2.92 5.76
C HIS A 30 0.30 2.31 6.84
N SER A 31 1.20 3.14 7.36
CA SER A 31 2.16 2.80 8.40
C SER A 31 1.55 2.87 9.81
N GLY A 32 0.52 2.06 10.09
CA GLY A 32 -0.06 1.96 11.44
C GLY A 32 0.92 1.40 12.49
N GLY A 33 1.95 0.70 12.03
CA GLY A 33 3.06 0.13 12.80
C GLY A 33 3.75 -0.99 12.02
N LYS A 34 4.91 -1.47 12.48
CA LYS A 34 5.71 -2.48 11.75
C LYS A 34 4.93 -3.77 11.46
N LYS A 35 4.16 -4.27 12.45
CA LYS A 35 3.35 -5.49 12.30
C LYS A 35 2.28 -5.38 11.21
N VAL A 36 1.79 -4.17 10.95
CA VAL A 36 0.79 -3.91 9.89
C VAL A 36 1.45 -4.08 8.52
N LEU A 37 2.62 -3.47 8.33
CA LEU A 37 3.41 -3.60 7.10
C LEU A 37 3.85 -5.05 6.84
N ASP A 38 4.33 -5.74 7.88
CA ASP A 38 4.71 -7.16 7.80
C ASP A 38 3.51 -8.04 7.40
N CYS A 39 2.34 -7.78 7.97
CA CYS A 39 1.10 -8.51 7.65
C CYS A 39 0.69 -8.31 6.19
N VAL A 40 0.73 -7.08 5.68
CA VAL A 40 0.39 -6.78 4.27
C VAL A 40 1.39 -7.44 3.32
N MET A 41 2.68 -7.33 3.61
CA MET A 41 3.73 -7.99 2.83
C MET A 41 3.49 -9.49 2.74
N TYR A 42 3.30 -10.15 3.89
CA TYR A 42 3.08 -11.59 3.94
C TYR A 42 1.80 -12.00 3.22
N SER A 43 0.70 -11.28 3.46
CA SER A 43 -0.62 -11.65 2.92
C SER A 43 -0.70 -11.49 1.40
N LEU A 44 0.00 -10.50 0.84
CA LEU A 44 0.00 -10.24 -0.61
C LEU A 44 1.21 -10.85 -1.34
N GLY A 45 2.19 -11.39 -0.62
CA GLY A 45 3.44 -11.88 -1.19
C GLY A 45 4.36 -10.77 -1.69
N LEU A 46 4.29 -9.58 -1.09
CA LEU A 46 5.08 -8.42 -1.50
C LEU A 46 6.50 -8.47 -0.94
N SER A 47 7.46 -8.06 -1.76
CA SER A 47 8.84 -7.88 -1.32
C SER A 47 8.98 -6.67 -0.40
N LYS A 48 10.06 -6.64 0.40
CA LYS A 48 10.40 -5.47 1.21
C LYS A 48 10.59 -4.21 0.36
N HIS A 49 11.09 -4.38 -0.87
CA HIS A 49 11.30 -3.28 -1.81
C HIS A 49 9.97 -2.69 -2.32
N ALA A 50 8.94 -3.52 -2.52
CA ALA A 50 7.62 -3.08 -2.98
C ALA A 50 6.93 -2.12 -2.01
N ILE A 51 7.21 -2.24 -0.70
CA ILE A 51 6.66 -1.35 0.33
C ILE A 51 7.72 -0.43 0.97
N ARG A 52 8.86 -0.22 0.30
CA ARG A 52 10.02 0.51 0.88
C ARG A 52 9.66 1.92 1.34
N HIS A 53 8.79 2.60 0.60
CA HIS A 53 8.35 3.96 0.93
C HIS A 53 7.49 4.03 2.19
N SER A 54 6.60 3.04 2.39
CA SER A 54 5.86 2.89 3.65
C SER A 54 6.76 2.55 4.83
N LEU A 55 7.80 1.74 4.63
CA LEU A 55 8.80 1.43 5.66
C LEU A 55 9.64 2.65 6.03
N THR A 56 10.11 3.41 5.05
CA THR A 56 10.86 4.64 5.25
C THR A 56 10.02 5.69 5.95
N SER A 57 8.76 5.87 5.53
CA SER A 57 7.80 6.77 6.16
C SER A 57 7.57 6.40 7.64
N LEU A 58 7.34 5.12 7.96
CA LEU A 58 7.20 4.68 9.35
C LEU A 58 8.46 4.97 10.18
N LYS A 59 9.64 4.76 9.61
CA LYS A 59 10.92 5.00 10.29
C LYS A 59 11.15 6.49 10.55
N ALA A 60 10.80 7.35 9.61
CA ALA A 60 11.04 8.78 9.70
C ALA A 60 10.00 9.51 10.57
N MET A 61 8.72 9.17 10.40
CA MET A 61 7.60 9.96 10.94
C MET A 61 6.71 9.19 11.94
N GLY A 62 6.90 7.87 12.07
CA GLY A 62 6.00 7.03 12.87
C GLY A 62 4.59 6.92 12.28
N ASN A 63 3.61 6.69 13.15
CA ASN A 63 2.20 6.66 12.78
C ASN A 63 1.58 8.05 12.95
N MET A 64 1.32 8.73 11.83
CA MET A 64 0.68 10.04 11.76
C MET A 64 -0.84 9.93 11.49
N SER A 65 -1.48 8.85 11.94
CA SER A 65 -2.89 8.56 11.68
C SER A 65 -3.18 8.51 10.17
N SER A 66 -4.32 9.04 9.71
CA SER A 66 -4.72 9.04 8.30
C SER A 66 -3.67 9.65 7.35
N GLY A 67 -2.80 10.56 7.82
CA GLY A 67 -1.76 11.17 7.00
C GLY A 67 -0.58 10.25 6.66
N SER A 68 -0.41 9.12 7.35
CA SER A 68 0.76 8.24 7.21
C SER A 68 0.97 7.71 5.78
N PHE A 69 -0.10 7.35 5.06
CA PHE A 69 0.06 6.81 3.71
C PHE A 69 0.40 7.90 2.68
N LEU A 70 0.03 9.16 2.95
CA LEU A 70 0.37 10.29 2.09
C LEU A 70 1.86 10.61 2.15
N TRP A 71 2.50 10.48 3.31
CA TRP A 71 3.96 10.60 3.41
C TRP A 71 4.70 9.50 2.65
N ALA A 72 4.18 8.27 2.68
CA ALA A 72 4.74 7.19 1.87
C ALA A 72 4.53 7.43 0.37
N TYR A 73 3.40 8.04 -0.02
CA TYR A 73 3.15 8.43 -1.40
C TYR A 73 4.04 9.59 -1.85
N ASP A 74 4.26 10.59 -0.99
CA ASP A 74 5.18 11.70 -1.27
C ASP A 74 6.63 11.20 -1.47
N ALA A 75 7.08 10.26 -0.61
CA ALA A 75 8.37 9.61 -0.78
C ALA A 75 8.49 8.81 -2.09
N LEU A 76 7.40 8.20 -2.56
CA LEU A 76 7.34 7.55 -3.87
C LEU A 76 7.49 8.57 -5.00
N LEU A 77 6.78 9.70 -4.92
CA LEU A 77 6.82 10.75 -5.92
C LEU A 77 8.18 11.47 -6.00
N ALA A 78 8.86 11.60 -4.86
CA ALA A 78 10.20 12.21 -4.80
C ALA A 78 11.29 11.34 -5.44
N GLU A 79 11.05 10.05 -5.66
CA GLU A 79 11.99 9.15 -6.34
C GLU A 79 11.76 9.22 -7.87
N GLU A 80 12.36 10.24 -8.52
CA GLU A 80 12.09 10.67 -9.91
C GLU A 80 11.99 9.55 -10.98
N THR A 81 12.68 8.43 -10.80
CA THR A 81 12.72 7.33 -11.78
C THR A 81 11.74 6.19 -11.48
N THR A 82 11.04 6.25 -10.35
CA THR A 82 10.19 5.16 -9.89
C THR A 82 8.80 5.20 -10.51
N LEU A 83 8.14 6.35 -10.53
CA LEU A 83 6.76 6.47 -11.03
C LEU A 83 6.75 6.82 -12.52
N LYS A 84 6.14 5.97 -13.35
CA LYS A 84 6.00 6.22 -14.79
C LYS A 84 4.55 6.54 -15.14
N PRO A 85 4.29 7.43 -16.11
CA PRO A 85 2.94 7.67 -16.61
C PRO A 85 2.23 6.38 -17.00
N GLY A 86 1.01 6.21 -16.53
CA GLY A 86 0.20 5.03 -16.78
C GLY A 86 0.43 3.86 -15.81
N ASP A 87 1.42 3.92 -14.91
CA ASP A 87 1.60 2.93 -13.85
C ASP A 87 0.34 2.87 -12.96
N PHE A 88 0.00 1.65 -12.54
CA PHE A 88 -1.03 1.44 -11.52
C PHE A 88 -0.40 1.36 -10.14
N GLY A 89 -1.08 1.98 -9.17
CA GLY A 89 -0.75 1.83 -7.77
C GLY A 89 -1.97 1.52 -6.91
N VAL A 90 -1.73 0.91 -5.76
CA VAL A 90 -2.75 0.58 -4.77
C VAL A 90 -2.39 1.25 -3.45
N PHE A 91 -3.34 2.01 -2.91
CA PHE A 91 -3.35 2.42 -1.52
C PHE A 91 -4.03 1.35 -0.67
N ILE A 92 -3.42 0.98 0.45
CA ILE A 92 -4.02 0.11 1.46
C ILE A 92 -3.96 0.84 2.80
N THR A 93 -5.10 1.13 3.39
CA THR A 93 -5.18 1.80 4.68
C THR A 93 -6.01 1.01 5.69
N MET A 94 -5.82 1.30 6.96
CA MET A 94 -6.53 0.62 8.05
C MET A 94 -7.05 1.63 9.05
N GLY A 95 -8.27 1.39 9.53
CA GLY A 95 -8.93 2.21 10.54
C GLY A 95 -9.30 1.41 11.80
N PRO A 96 -9.90 2.09 12.80
CA PRO A 96 -10.47 1.45 13.98
C PRO A 96 -11.38 0.27 13.62
N GLY A 97 -11.40 -0.77 14.47
CA GLY A 97 -12.21 -1.97 14.23
C GLY A 97 -11.66 -2.90 13.15
N ALA A 98 -10.38 -2.75 12.76
CA ALA A 98 -9.74 -3.51 11.69
C ALA A 98 -10.42 -3.37 10.32
N GLY A 99 -11.04 -2.21 10.08
CA GLY A 99 -11.50 -1.81 8.76
C GLY A 99 -10.28 -1.69 7.82
N ILE A 100 -10.39 -2.27 6.63
CA ILE A 100 -9.38 -2.17 5.57
C ILE A 100 -10.03 -1.42 4.42
N GLU A 101 -9.38 -0.36 3.98
CA GLU A 101 -9.77 0.43 2.82
C GLU A 101 -8.70 0.25 1.74
N CYS A 102 -9.13 0.16 0.48
CA CYS A 102 -8.22 0.05 -0.66
C CYS A 102 -8.67 0.97 -1.78
N ALA A 103 -7.71 1.64 -2.42
CA ALA A 103 -7.97 2.49 -3.59
C ALA A 103 -6.96 2.18 -4.69
N LEU A 104 -7.45 2.12 -5.93
CA LEU A 104 -6.63 2.02 -7.13
C LEU A 104 -6.41 3.43 -7.66
N TRP A 105 -5.18 3.74 -8.05
CA TRP A 105 -4.83 4.97 -8.73
C TRP A 105 -3.94 4.67 -9.94
N ARG A 106 -3.87 5.63 -10.85
CA ARG A 106 -3.04 5.57 -12.05
C ARG A 106 -2.28 6.87 -12.19
N ALA A 107 -0.98 6.77 -12.45
CA ALA A 107 -0.09 7.90 -12.70
C ALA A 107 -0.33 8.56 -14.07
#